data_AF-A0A497AP82-F1
#
_entry.id   AF-A0A497AP82-F1
#
_cell.length_a   1.000
_cell.length_b   1.000
_cell.length_c   1.000
_cell.angle_alpha   90.00
_cell.angle_beta   90.00
_cell.angle_gamma   90.00
#
_symmetry.space_group_name_H-M   'P 1'
#
loop_
_entity.id
_entity.type
_entity.pdbx_description
1 polymer ?
#
loop_
_entity_poly.entity_id
_entity_poly.type
_entity_poly.pdbx_seq_one_letter_code
_entity_poly.pdbx_strand_id
1 'polypeptide(L)'
;MKRHYPPGTTPLSSPEEYLEHWRRRDELNEQDRRLTERYRSLKKENPKLAEKVMEELQALTRRQNAMLTEYADRLPIWLHSRCPFCGEPLYWKIDPFDLDGDWWHWRGIQGEWIIPPTCPHLFCVDGALNLEEHQPTEVQRRVVWMASEVPFVKPRLLELGNVIAVIHRLPQKIAGRYTGYPVVYFGNPRPPLSEGSLGWARTEYYDENGMWLIIYDVQDYDLDKWIAARKVCWLAPDDPEHPLVCGLPEDYPFRDVPGRQRPYTIEKGQVWHGYPADGRTGGP
;
A
#
# COMPACT_ATOMS: atom_id res chain seq x y z
N MET A 1 2.42 -17.45 -13.81
CA MET A 1 3.33 -17.25 -12.64
C MET A 1 2.76 -17.99 -11.43
N LYS A 2 3.56 -18.74 -10.68
CA LYS A 2 3.10 -19.41 -9.45
C LYS A 2 2.89 -18.33 -8.38
N ARG A 3 1.70 -18.29 -7.76
CA ARG A 3 1.49 -17.49 -6.55
C ARG A 3 2.35 -18.10 -5.46
N HIS A 4 3.22 -17.29 -4.85
CA HIS A 4 3.93 -17.72 -3.66
C HIS A 4 3.04 -17.44 -2.45
N TYR A 5 3.03 -18.39 -1.52
CA TYR A 5 2.33 -18.28 -0.24
C TYR A 5 3.30 -18.67 0.87
N PRO A 6 3.17 -18.12 2.08
CA PRO A 6 3.97 -18.58 3.21
C PRO A 6 3.76 -20.10 3.39
N PRO A 7 4.82 -20.88 3.68
CA PRO A 7 4.70 -22.31 3.91
C PRO A 7 3.61 -22.63 4.96
N GLY A 8 2.70 -23.55 4.63
CA GLY A 8 1.63 -23.98 5.54
C GLY A 8 0.37 -23.09 5.56
N THR A 9 0.29 -22.06 4.73
CA THR A 9 -0.92 -21.22 4.62
C THR A 9 -1.84 -21.71 3.51
N THR A 10 -3.16 -21.70 3.77
CA THR A 10 -4.17 -21.89 2.73
C THR A 10 -4.47 -20.53 2.11
N PRO A 11 -4.18 -20.33 0.81
CA PRO A 11 -4.49 -19.09 0.11
C PRO A 11 -5.91 -18.60 0.35
N LEU A 12 -6.12 -17.28 0.33
CA LEU A 12 -7.39 -16.75 -0.17
C LEU A 12 -7.42 -17.11 -1.65
N SER A 13 -8.20 -18.14 -1.97
CA SER A 13 -8.22 -18.79 -3.27
C SER A 13 -9.40 -18.32 -4.11
N SER A 14 -10.45 -17.80 -3.46
CA SER A 14 -11.67 -17.36 -4.14
C SER A 14 -12.29 -16.07 -3.58
N PRO A 15 -13.08 -15.34 -4.40
CA PRO A 15 -13.87 -14.22 -3.92
C PRO A 15 -14.85 -14.57 -2.80
N GLU A 16 -15.35 -15.81 -2.73
CA GLU A 16 -16.27 -16.25 -1.67
C GLU A 16 -15.60 -16.31 -0.30
N GLU A 17 -14.37 -16.84 -0.21
CA GLU A 17 -13.60 -16.85 1.04
C GLU A 17 -13.31 -15.43 1.52
N TYR A 18 -13.06 -14.53 0.57
CA TYR A 18 -12.85 -13.12 0.82
C TYR A 18 -14.12 -12.45 1.39
N LEU A 19 -15.28 -12.69 0.78
CA LEU A 19 -16.57 -12.20 1.29
C LEU A 19 -16.89 -12.75 2.69
N GLU A 20 -16.52 -13.99 2.99
CA GLU A 20 -16.74 -14.57 4.31
C GLU A 20 -15.87 -13.90 5.39
N HIS A 21 -14.60 -13.61 5.06
CA HIS A 21 -13.74 -12.79 5.94
C HIS A 21 -14.41 -11.45 6.29
N TRP A 22 -15.03 -10.80 5.30
CA TRP A 22 -15.73 -9.54 5.50
C TRP A 22 -16.97 -9.62 6.36
N ARG A 23 -17.79 -10.67 6.18
CA ARG A 23 -18.97 -10.89 7.03
C ARG A 23 -18.55 -11.06 8.49
N ARG A 24 -17.56 -11.91 8.75
CA ARG A 24 -17.00 -12.11 10.10
C ARG A 24 -16.48 -10.80 10.69
N ARG A 25 -15.85 -9.95 9.88
CA ARG A 25 -15.38 -8.65 10.31
C ARG A 25 -16.51 -7.69 10.69
N ASP A 26 -17.58 -7.64 9.90
CA ASP A 26 -18.73 -6.80 10.20
C ASP A 26 -19.41 -7.19 11.49
N GLU A 27 -19.52 -8.50 11.76
CA GLU A 27 -20.03 -9.01 13.03
C GLU A 27 -19.17 -8.55 14.22
N LEU A 28 -17.84 -8.62 14.09
CA LEU A 28 -16.92 -8.15 15.14
C LEU A 28 -17.00 -6.64 15.34
N ASN A 29 -17.10 -5.86 14.26
CA ASN A 29 -17.23 -4.40 14.34
C ASN A 29 -18.57 -3.99 14.99
N GLU A 30 -19.65 -4.69 14.67
CA GLU A 30 -20.95 -4.47 15.31
C GLU A 30 -20.93 -4.87 16.79
N GLN A 31 -20.22 -5.94 17.14
CA GLN A 31 -19.98 -6.29 18.53
C GLN A 31 -19.19 -5.20 19.27
N ASP A 32 -18.14 -4.66 18.63
CA ASP A 32 -17.30 -3.60 19.21
C ASP A 32 -18.08 -2.31 19.46
N ARG A 33 -18.89 -1.89 18.49
CA ARG A 33 -19.77 -0.73 18.62
C ARG A 33 -20.70 -0.87 19.82
N ARG A 34 -21.39 -2.01 19.95
CA ARG A 34 -22.30 -2.29 21.07
C ARG A 34 -21.58 -2.29 22.42
N LEU A 35 -20.41 -2.91 22.52
CA LEU A 35 -19.62 -2.94 23.76
C LEU A 35 -19.08 -1.55 24.12
N THR A 36 -18.65 -0.78 23.14
CA THR A 36 -18.16 0.59 23.33
C THR A 36 -19.27 1.51 23.83
N GLU A 37 -20.47 1.45 23.24
CA GLU A 37 -21.64 2.20 23.71
C GLU A 37 -22.02 1.81 25.14
N ARG A 38 -22.06 0.51 25.44
CA ARG A 38 -22.33 -0.02 26.78
C ARG A 38 -21.27 0.41 27.81
N TYR A 39 -20.00 0.40 27.43
CA TYR A 39 -18.92 0.90 28.30
C TYR A 39 -19.11 2.38 28.61
N ARG A 40 -19.43 3.21 27.61
CA ARG A 40 -19.64 4.65 27.76
C ARG A 40 -20.77 4.97 28.73
N SER A 41 -21.90 4.25 28.67
CA SER A 41 -23.01 4.46 29.61
C SER A 41 -22.65 4.02 31.03
N LEU A 42 -22.02 2.85 31.18
CA LEU A 42 -21.70 2.29 32.50
C LEU A 42 -20.55 2.98 33.22
N LYS A 43 -19.62 3.63 32.49
CA LYS A 43 -18.41 4.23 33.09
C LYS A 43 -18.71 5.18 34.24
N LYS A 44 -19.83 5.90 34.20
CA LYS A 44 -20.28 6.81 35.27
C LYS A 44 -21.25 6.15 36.25
N GLU A 45 -22.14 5.31 35.76
CA GLU A 45 -23.24 4.74 36.54
C GLU A 45 -22.83 3.52 37.38
N ASN A 46 -21.97 2.67 36.82
CA ASN A 46 -21.55 1.42 37.46
C ASN A 46 -20.11 1.04 37.03
N PRO A 47 -19.09 1.61 37.70
CA PRO A 47 -17.68 1.40 37.34
C PRO A 47 -17.25 -0.07 37.35
N LYS A 48 -17.76 -0.89 38.28
CA LYS A 48 -17.44 -2.33 38.35
C LYS A 48 -17.96 -3.09 37.13
N LEU A 49 -19.15 -2.74 36.62
CA LEU A 49 -19.66 -3.35 35.41
C LEU A 49 -18.93 -2.82 34.16
N ALA A 50 -18.52 -1.54 34.16
CA ALA A 50 -17.67 -0.97 33.12
C ALA A 50 -16.30 -1.68 33.05
N GLU A 51 -15.72 -2.03 34.21
CA GLU A 51 -14.75 -3.11 34.48
C GLU A 51 -14.84 -4.26 33.48
N LYS A 52 -15.89 -5.04 33.64
CA LYS A 52 -16.15 -6.27 32.87
C LYS A 52 -16.33 -6.00 31.38
N VAL A 53 -17.00 -4.91 31.01
CA VAL A 53 -17.17 -4.54 29.59
C VAL A 53 -15.83 -4.18 28.95
N MET A 54 -14.91 -3.57 29.70
CA MET A 54 -13.55 -3.31 29.20
C MET A 54 -12.77 -4.60 28.96
N GLU A 55 -12.90 -5.62 29.82
CA GLU A 55 -12.31 -6.94 29.58
C GLU A 55 -12.89 -7.61 28.32
N GLU A 56 -14.21 -7.50 28.10
CA GLU A 56 -14.88 -7.97 26.88
C GLU A 56 -14.35 -7.25 25.63
N LEU A 57 -14.18 -5.92 25.69
CA LEU A 57 -13.58 -5.12 24.61
C LEU A 57 -12.15 -5.58 24.30
N GLN A 58 -11.30 -5.78 25.32
CA GLN A 58 -9.94 -6.26 25.11
C GLN A 58 -9.92 -7.67 24.48
N ALA A 59 -10.82 -8.56 24.90
CA ALA A 59 -10.97 -9.87 24.28
C ALA A 59 -11.42 -9.77 22.81
N LEU A 60 -12.32 -8.84 22.51
CA LEU A 60 -12.77 -8.58 21.14
C LEU A 60 -11.64 -8.03 20.26
N THR A 61 -10.85 -7.07 20.76
CA THR A 61 -9.67 -6.56 20.06
C THR A 61 -8.69 -7.68 19.73
N ARG A 62 -8.43 -8.61 20.67
CA ARG A 62 -7.58 -9.79 20.39
C ARG A 62 -8.15 -10.65 19.26
N ARG A 63 -9.48 -10.85 19.21
CA ARG A 63 -10.15 -11.61 18.13
C ARG A 63 -10.09 -10.88 16.79
N GLN A 64 -10.26 -9.56 16.77
CA GLN A 64 -10.10 -8.75 15.57
C GLN A 64 -8.68 -8.83 15.04
N ASN A 65 -7.67 -8.65 15.90
CA ASN A 65 -6.27 -8.76 15.52
C ASN A 65 -5.92 -10.15 14.98
N ALA A 66 -6.36 -11.22 15.65
CA ALA A 66 -6.12 -12.59 15.18
C ALA A 66 -6.74 -12.83 13.79
N MET A 67 -7.93 -12.29 13.53
CA MET A 67 -8.59 -12.37 12.22
C MET A 67 -7.84 -11.56 11.16
N LEU A 68 -7.29 -10.39 11.50
CA LEU A 68 -6.46 -9.58 10.60
C LEU A 68 -5.14 -10.29 10.26
N THR A 69 -4.51 -10.95 11.24
CA THR A 69 -3.31 -11.77 11.01
C THR A 69 -3.64 -12.95 10.09
N GLU A 70 -4.72 -13.68 10.38
CA GLU A 70 -5.21 -14.79 9.54
C GLU A 70 -5.42 -14.31 8.10
N TYR A 71 -6.08 -13.17 7.92
CA TYR A 71 -6.28 -12.54 6.62
C TYR A 71 -4.97 -12.22 5.91
N ALA A 72 -4.08 -11.49 6.58
CA ALA A 72 -2.80 -11.07 6.01
C ALA A 72 -1.93 -12.27 5.63
N ASP A 73 -1.97 -13.38 6.37
CA ASP A 73 -1.23 -14.60 6.06
C ASP A 73 -1.74 -15.35 4.83
N ARG A 74 -3.01 -15.13 4.47
CA ARG A 74 -3.63 -15.76 3.31
C ARG A 74 -3.54 -14.90 2.04
N LEU A 75 -3.08 -13.66 2.14
CA LEU A 75 -2.87 -12.80 0.98
C LEU A 75 -1.79 -13.36 0.06
N PRO A 76 -1.97 -13.23 -1.27
CA PRO A 76 -0.97 -13.67 -2.22
C PRO A 76 0.29 -12.80 -2.14
N ILE A 77 1.43 -13.43 -2.40
CA ILE A 77 2.72 -12.77 -2.48
C ILE A 77 3.07 -12.55 -3.95
N TRP A 78 3.24 -11.30 -4.36
CA TRP A 78 3.61 -10.93 -5.73
C TRP A 78 4.99 -10.30 -5.79
N LEU A 79 5.65 -10.46 -6.95
CA LEU A 79 6.87 -9.71 -7.26
C LEU A 79 6.50 -8.23 -7.42
N HIS A 80 7.05 -7.38 -6.55
CA HIS A 80 6.84 -5.94 -6.62
C HIS A 80 7.99 -5.24 -7.32
N SER A 81 9.22 -5.72 -7.14
CA SER A 81 10.40 -5.10 -7.74
C SER A 81 11.61 -6.05 -7.72
N ARG A 82 12.73 -5.60 -8.30
CA ARG A 82 14.05 -6.22 -8.18
C ARG A 82 15.07 -5.13 -7.88
N CYS A 83 15.99 -5.42 -6.95
CA CYS A 83 17.00 -4.44 -6.56
C CYS A 83 17.98 -4.17 -7.72
N PRO A 84 18.23 -2.90 -8.09
CA PRO A 84 19.17 -2.56 -9.16
C PRO A 84 20.65 -2.74 -8.78
N PHE A 85 20.95 -2.92 -7.50
CA PHE A 85 22.32 -3.07 -7.02
C PHE A 85 22.75 -4.53 -6.85
N CYS A 86 21.83 -5.42 -6.47
CA CYS A 86 22.15 -6.83 -6.21
C CYS A 86 21.24 -7.84 -6.92
N GLY A 87 20.24 -7.38 -7.70
CA GLY A 87 19.33 -8.25 -8.46
C GLY A 87 18.25 -8.97 -7.63
N GLU A 88 18.36 -8.95 -6.30
CA GLU A 88 17.43 -9.63 -5.40
C GLU A 88 15.97 -9.20 -5.63
N PRO A 89 15.03 -10.15 -5.75
CA PRO A 89 13.62 -9.84 -5.91
C PRO A 89 13.01 -9.34 -4.61
N LEU A 90 12.12 -8.36 -4.72
CA LEU A 90 11.26 -7.91 -3.63
C LEU A 90 9.87 -8.51 -3.81
N TYR A 91 9.50 -9.39 -2.89
CA TYR A 91 8.19 -10.00 -2.82
C TYR A 91 7.37 -9.37 -1.69
N TRP A 92 6.10 -9.09 -1.95
CA TRP A 92 5.21 -8.49 -0.96
C TRP A 92 3.80 -9.09 -1.06
N LYS A 93 3.19 -9.33 0.10
CA LYS A 93 1.75 -9.53 0.24
C LYS A 93 0.99 -8.31 -0.29
N ILE A 94 0.04 -8.55 -1.16
CA ILE A 94 -0.91 -7.53 -1.65
C ILE A 94 -2.33 -8.09 -1.57
N ASP A 95 -3.32 -7.23 -1.33
CA ASP A 95 -4.73 -7.59 -1.47
C ASP A 95 -5.22 -7.26 -2.89
N PRO A 96 -5.38 -8.28 -3.75
CA PRO A 96 -5.87 -8.05 -5.10
C PRO A 96 -7.39 -8.16 -5.22
N PHE A 97 -8.12 -8.42 -4.14
CA PHE A 97 -9.52 -8.84 -4.24
C PHE A 97 -10.50 -7.67 -4.21
N ASP A 98 -10.23 -6.64 -3.39
CA ASP A 98 -10.96 -5.38 -3.41
C ASP A 98 -10.04 -4.19 -3.09
N LEU A 99 -10.63 -2.99 -3.01
CA LEU A 99 -9.96 -1.77 -2.51
C LEU A 99 -10.46 -1.33 -1.12
N ASP A 100 -11.47 -1.97 -0.54
CA ASP A 100 -12.01 -1.63 0.79
C ASP A 100 -11.28 -2.40 1.93
N GLY A 101 -10.34 -3.27 1.55
CA GLY A 101 -9.41 -4.08 2.32
C GLY A 101 -8.67 -3.38 3.43
N ASP A 102 -8.32 -4.13 4.49
CA ASP A 102 -7.34 -3.65 5.47
C ASP A 102 -6.00 -3.35 4.83
N TRP A 103 -5.63 -4.08 3.76
CA TRP A 103 -4.42 -3.78 3.00
C TRP A 103 -4.46 -2.37 2.39
N TRP A 104 -5.59 -1.92 1.86
CA TRP A 104 -5.67 -0.61 1.19
C TRP A 104 -5.86 0.56 2.16
N HIS A 105 -6.10 0.26 3.42
CA HIS A 105 -6.34 1.26 4.44
C HIS A 105 -5.03 1.71 5.10
N TRP A 106 -4.86 3.02 5.24
CA TRP A 106 -3.65 3.62 5.81
C TRP A 106 -3.30 3.13 7.23
N ARG A 107 -4.30 2.70 8.03
CA ARG A 107 -4.05 2.09 9.37
C ARG A 107 -3.78 0.59 9.33
N GLY A 108 -4.15 -0.09 8.24
CA GLY A 108 -4.13 -1.55 8.18
C GLY A 108 -2.76 -2.13 7.86
N ILE A 109 -1.85 -1.34 7.28
CA ILE A 109 -0.52 -1.82 6.91
C ILE A 109 0.55 -1.24 7.85
N GLN A 110 0.92 -2.04 8.85
CA GLN A 110 1.91 -1.66 9.86
C GLN A 110 3.34 -2.15 9.55
N GLY A 111 3.71 -2.31 8.28
CA GLY A 111 5.03 -2.82 7.87
C GLY A 111 5.24 -4.33 8.03
N GLU A 112 4.37 -5.03 8.76
CA GLU A 112 4.48 -6.48 9.04
C GLU A 112 4.24 -7.41 7.83
N TRP A 113 3.96 -6.84 6.65
CA TRP A 113 3.41 -7.57 5.51
C TRP A 113 4.47 -7.80 4.42
N ILE A 114 5.65 -7.20 4.54
CA ILE A 114 6.83 -7.49 3.71
C ILE A 114 7.44 -8.81 4.18
N ILE A 115 7.79 -9.69 3.24
CA ILE A 115 8.35 -11.01 3.56
C ILE A 115 9.89 -10.93 3.52
N PRO A 116 10.58 -11.19 4.64
CA PRO A 116 12.03 -11.27 4.68
C PRO A 116 12.59 -12.42 3.81
N PRO A 117 13.86 -12.34 3.37
CA PRO A 117 14.83 -11.29 3.66
C PRO A 117 14.58 -10.03 2.83
N THR A 118 14.67 -8.87 3.48
CA THR A 118 14.63 -7.58 2.78
C THR A 118 16.04 -7.23 2.32
N CYS A 119 16.17 -6.91 1.02
CA CYS A 119 17.42 -6.41 0.46
C CYS A 119 17.94 -5.20 1.27
N PRO A 120 19.23 -5.12 1.65
CA PRO A 120 19.75 -3.99 2.44
C PRO A 120 19.67 -2.65 1.71
N HIS A 121 19.52 -2.67 0.39
CA HIS A 121 19.34 -1.48 -0.44
C HIS A 121 17.90 -0.95 -0.43
N LEU A 122 16.91 -1.72 0.03
CA LEU A 122 15.50 -1.29 0.05
C LEU A 122 15.34 -0.05 0.92
N PHE A 123 14.89 1.05 0.33
CA PHE A 123 14.83 2.35 0.98
C PHE A 123 13.40 2.85 1.21
N CYS A 124 12.56 2.84 0.17
CA CYS A 124 11.18 3.30 0.23
C CYS A 124 10.34 2.54 -0.81
N VAL A 125 9.05 2.36 -0.56
CA VAL A 125 8.11 1.83 -1.55
C VAL A 125 6.92 2.76 -1.62
N ASP A 126 6.48 3.08 -2.83
CA ASP A 126 5.30 3.84 -3.18
C ASP A 126 4.56 3.14 -4.33
N GLY A 127 3.49 3.74 -4.85
CA GLY A 127 2.85 3.20 -6.04
C GLY A 127 1.69 4.03 -6.57
N ALA A 128 1.38 3.80 -7.84
CA ALA A 128 0.17 4.27 -8.47
C ALA A 128 -0.85 3.13 -8.59
N LEU A 129 -2.13 3.48 -8.60
CA LEU A 129 -3.22 2.55 -8.89
C LEU A 129 -4.03 3.17 -10.01
N ASN A 130 -3.98 2.59 -11.20
CA ASN A 130 -4.76 3.04 -12.33
C ASN A 130 -6.16 2.46 -12.26
N LEU A 131 -7.18 3.30 -12.20
CA LEU A 131 -8.56 2.84 -12.15
C LEU A 131 -9.09 2.36 -13.51
N GLU A 132 -8.33 2.53 -14.59
CA GLU A 132 -8.64 2.06 -15.94
C GLU A 132 -10.04 2.55 -16.37
N GLU A 133 -10.31 3.83 -16.09
CA GLU A 133 -11.59 4.51 -16.32
C GLU A 133 -12.81 3.95 -15.56
N HIS A 134 -12.61 2.99 -14.66
CA HIS A 134 -13.66 2.43 -13.84
C HIS A 134 -13.97 3.29 -12.60
N GLN A 135 -15.24 3.26 -12.19
CA GLN A 135 -15.68 3.79 -10.91
C GLN A 135 -15.46 2.75 -9.80
N PRO A 136 -14.75 3.08 -8.71
CA PRO A 136 -14.37 2.12 -7.66
C PRO A 136 -15.49 1.83 -6.65
N THR A 137 -16.64 1.36 -7.13
CA THR A 137 -17.87 1.18 -6.34
C THR A 137 -17.76 0.17 -5.21
N GLU A 138 -16.74 -0.67 -5.16
CA GLU A 138 -16.47 -1.58 -4.06
C GLU A 138 -15.97 -0.89 -2.79
N VAL A 139 -15.41 0.32 -2.90
CA VAL A 139 -14.94 1.08 -1.73
C VAL A 139 -16.15 1.72 -1.04
N GLN A 140 -16.64 1.13 0.05
CA GLN A 140 -17.86 1.59 0.73
C GLN A 140 -17.59 2.11 2.13
N ARG A 141 -16.60 1.56 2.83
CA ARG A 141 -16.42 1.76 4.27
C ARG A 141 -15.30 2.72 4.60
N ARG A 142 -14.28 2.76 3.74
CA ARG A 142 -13.00 3.41 4.03
C ARG A 142 -12.63 4.44 2.99
N VAL A 143 -11.67 5.28 3.39
CA VAL A 143 -10.98 6.18 2.47
C VAL A 143 -9.68 5.51 2.04
N VAL A 144 -9.56 5.26 0.73
CA VAL A 144 -8.31 4.80 0.11
C VAL A 144 -7.56 6.02 -0.39
N TRP A 145 -6.29 6.12 -0.04
CA TRP A 145 -5.43 7.21 -0.48
C TRP A 145 -4.48 6.69 -1.54
N MET A 146 -4.51 7.30 -2.72
CA MET A 146 -3.66 6.91 -3.83
C MET A 146 -2.82 8.09 -4.29
N ALA A 147 -1.56 7.80 -4.62
CA ALA A 147 -0.61 8.81 -5.01
C ALA A 147 -0.86 9.31 -6.46
N SER A 148 -1.26 8.42 -7.36
CA SER A 148 -1.52 8.71 -8.78
C SER A 148 -2.18 7.51 -9.46
N GLU A 149 -2.70 7.69 -10.68
CA GLU A 149 -3.10 6.60 -11.58
C GLU A 149 -2.02 6.20 -12.59
N VAL A 150 -1.02 7.05 -12.78
CA VAL A 150 0.11 6.77 -13.67
C VAL A 150 1.40 6.66 -12.86
N PRO A 151 2.40 5.88 -13.31
CA PRO A 151 3.70 5.82 -12.65
C PRO A 151 4.34 7.20 -12.52
N PHE A 152 5.04 7.41 -11.41
CA PHE A 152 5.70 8.66 -11.09
C PHE A 152 6.97 8.37 -10.30
N VAL A 153 7.79 9.40 -10.12
CA VAL A 153 8.89 9.38 -9.15
C VAL A 153 8.82 10.59 -8.24
N LYS A 154 9.59 10.55 -7.15
CA LYS A 154 9.79 11.66 -6.23
C LYS A 154 11.18 12.25 -6.46
N PRO A 155 11.32 13.40 -7.14
CA PRO A 155 12.61 14.01 -7.46
C PRO A 155 13.55 14.10 -6.26
N ARG A 156 13.05 14.56 -5.11
CA ARG A 156 13.82 14.68 -3.87
C ARG A 156 14.55 13.38 -3.49
N LEU A 157 13.90 12.23 -3.66
CA LEU A 157 14.52 10.93 -3.36
C LEU A 157 15.62 10.59 -4.37
N LEU A 158 15.40 10.84 -5.66
CA LEU A 158 16.38 10.55 -6.72
C LEU A 158 17.60 11.49 -6.66
N GLU A 159 17.39 12.71 -6.17
CA GLU A 159 18.40 13.75 -5.96
C GLU A 159 19.37 13.45 -4.81
N LEU A 160 19.06 12.50 -3.93
CA LEU A 160 20.02 11.98 -2.92
C LEU A 160 21.28 11.36 -3.56
N GLY A 161 21.28 11.15 -4.88
CA GLY A 161 22.47 10.79 -5.65
C GLY A 161 22.81 9.29 -5.63
N ASN A 162 22.50 8.59 -4.55
CA ASN A 162 22.71 7.14 -4.36
C ASN A 162 21.43 6.30 -4.54
N VAL A 163 20.30 6.92 -4.89
CA VAL A 163 19.00 6.26 -5.04
C VAL A 163 18.65 5.99 -6.51
N ILE A 164 17.99 4.86 -6.76
CA ILE A 164 17.38 4.44 -8.03
C ILE A 164 15.94 3.98 -7.75
N ALA A 165 14.97 4.44 -8.55
CA ALA A 165 13.61 3.95 -8.53
C ALA A 165 13.44 2.79 -9.54
N VAL A 166 12.63 1.80 -9.16
CA VAL A 166 12.25 0.68 -10.01
C VAL A 166 10.74 0.60 -10.08
N ILE A 167 10.21 0.70 -11.30
CA ILE A 167 8.77 0.70 -11.58
C ILE A 167 8.35 -0.66 -12.14
N HIS A 168 7.23 -1.18 -11.67
CA HIS A 168 6.66 -2.44 -12.15
C HIS A 168 5.18 -2.27 -12.47
N ARG A 169 4.65 -2.97 -13.47
CA ARG A 169 3.21 -3.20 -13.66
C ARG A 169 2.86 -4.55 -13.05
N LEU A 170 2.03 -4.58 -12.01
CA LEU A 170 1.66 -5.85 -11.39
C LEU A 170 1.02 -6.78 -12.43
N PRO A 171 1.34 -8.10 -12.40
CA PRO A 171 0.92 -9.03 -13.43
C PRO A 171 -0.58 -9.37 -13.39
N GLN A 172 -1.26 -9.05 -12.30
CA GLN A 172 -2.68 -9.30 -12.09
C GLN A 172 -3.39 -7.98 -11.74
N LYS A 173 -4.64 -7.86 -12.21
CA LYS A 173 -5.49 -6.72 -11.89
C LYS A 173 -5.92 -6.76 -10.42
N ILE A 174 -5.89 -5.60 -9.77
CA ILE A 174 -6.46 -5.39 -8.44
C ILE A 174 -7.98 -5.23 -8.57
N ALA A 175 -8.73 -5.87 -7.68
CA ALA A 175 -10.18 -5.99 -7.72
C ALA A 175 -10.72 -6.46 -9.10
N GLY A 176 -9.89 -7.24 -9.81
CA GLY A 176 -10.15 -7.71 -11.18
C GLY A 176 -10.20 -6.63 -12.27
N ARG A 177 -9.93 -5.36 -11.95
CA ARG A 177 -10.17 -4.20 -12.85
C ARG A 177 -8.99 -3.24 -12.94
N TYR A 178 -8.33 -2.94 -11.84
CA TYR A 178 -7.34 -1.88 -11.75
C TYR A 178 -5.92 -2.38 -11.98
N THR A 179 -5.04 -1.50 -12.44
CA THR A 179 -3.62 -1.82 -12.60
C THR A 179 -2.80 -1.17 -11.50
N GLY A 180 -2.13 -1.98 -10.69
CA GLY A 180 -1.18 -1.47 -9.71
C GLY A 180 0.21 -1.26 -10.32
N TYR A 181 0.83 -0.13 -10.00
CA TYR A 181 2.19 0.21 -10.40
C TYR A 181 3.07 0.54 -9.19
N PRO A 182 3.67 -0.47 -8.53
CA PRO A 182 4.65 -0.23 -7.48
C PRO A 182 5.83 0.59 -8.00
N VAL A 183 6.26 1.54 -7.19
CA VAL A 183 7.46 2.36 -7.40
C VAL A 183 8.37 2.14 -6.19
N VAL A 184 9.42 1.36 -6.36
CA VAL A 184 10.33 0.96 -5.27
C VAL A 184 11.65 1.69 -5.41
N TYR A 185 12.06 2.37 -4.35
CA TYR A 185 13.33 3.09 -4.27
C TYR A 185 14.36 2.23 -3.55
N PHE A 186 15.52 2.08 -4.18
CA PHE A 186 16.68 1.43 -3.61
C PHE A 186 17.82 2.43 -3.51
N GLY A 187 18.63 2.34 -2.45
CA GLY A 187 19.83 3.15 -2.30
C GLY A 187 21.07 2.34 -1.94
N ASN A 188 22.23 2.73 -2.46
CA ASN A 188 23.51 2.13 -2.12
C ASN A 188 24.64 3.19 -1.95
N PRO A 189 25.08 3.50 -0.72
CA PRO A 189 24.56 2.97 0.55
C PRO A 189 23.10 3.40 0.76
N ARG A 190 22.32 2.65 1.55
CA ARG A 190 20.93 3.01 1.84
C ARG A 190 20.88 4.34 2.62
N PRO A 191 20.12 5.36 2.17
CA PRO A 191 19.96 6.60 2.92
C PRO A 191 19.29 6.37 4.30
N PRO A 192 19.43 7.33 5.24
CA PRO A 192 18.67 7.32 6.49
C PRO A 192 17.16 7.30 6.23
N LEU A 193 16.38 6.56 7.03
CA LEU A 193 14.92 6.46 6.85
C LEU A 193 14.21 7.82 6.97
N SER A 194 14.79 8.79 7.69
CA SER A 194 14.30 10.17 7.78
C SER A 194 14.30 10.91 6.43
N GLU A 195 15.11 10.46 5.47
CA GLU A 195 15.15 10.99 4.09
C GLU A 195 14.13 10.28 3.18
N GLY A 196 13.47 9.23 3.66
CA GLY A 196 12.52 8.43 2.90
C GLY A 196 11.30 9.23 2.46
N SER A 197 10.30 8.55 1.91
CA SER A 197 9.00 9.16 1.67
C SER A 197 7.91 8.22 2.13
N LEU A 198 6.70 8.76 2.30
CA LEU A 198 5.52 7.93 2.45
C LEU A 198 5.32 7.19 1.15
N GLY A 199 5.28 5.88 1.23
CA GLY A 199 4.52 5.15 0.24
C GLY A 199 3.92 3.95 0.93
N TRP A 200 3.51 2.95 0.14
CA TRP A 200 2.75 1.83 0.67
C TRP A 200 3.44 1.28 1.92
N ALA A 201 2.67 1.22 3.02
CA ALA A 201 2.82 0.17 4.01
C ALA A 201 4.06 0.11 4.92
N ARG A 202 4.58 1.21 5.49
CA ARG A 202 5.52 1.09 6.63
C ARG A 202 5.26 2.10 7.75
N THR A 203 5.19 1.57 8.97
CA THR A 203 5.11 2.33 10.23
C THR A 203 6.42 3.00 10.63
N GLU A 204 7.53 2.61 10.04
CA GLU A 204 8.85 3.18 10.35
C GLU A 204 9.04 4.62 9.83
N TYR A 205 8.05 5.16 9.10
CA TYR A 205 8.07 6.53 8.57
C TYR A 205 7.13 7.49 9.31
N TYR A 206 6.61 7.11 10.48
CA TYR A 206 5.92 8.02 11.37
C TYR A 206 6.93 8.86 12.16
N ASP A 207 6.66 10.16 12.33
CA ASP A 207 7.37 10.96 13.32
C ASP A 207 6.95 10.60 14.76
N GLU A 208 7.55 11.28 15.74
CA GLU A 208 7.23 11.13 17.16
C GLU A 208 5.76 11.45 17.51
N ASN A 209 5.04 12.16 16.63
CA ASN A 209 3.62 12.49 16.78
C ASN A 209 2.70 11.49 16.07
N GLY A 210 3.25 10.42 15.47
CA GLY A 210 2.48 9.51 14.62
C GLY A 210 1.97 10.18 13.34
N MET A 211 2.55 11.33 12.99
CA MET A 211 2.22 12.11 11.83
C MET A 211 3.23 11.80 10.73
N TRP A 212 2.74 11.77 9.51
CA TRP A 212 3.60 11.54 8.35
C TRP A 212 4.38 12.81 8.06
N LEU A 213 5.71 12.73 8.04
CA LEU A 213 6.55 13.88 7.69
C LEU A 213 6.33 14.34 6.23
N ILE A 214 5.82 13.47 5.35
CA ILE A 214 5.99 13.66 3.89
C ILE A 214 4.78 13.15 3.07
N ILE A 215 3.59 13.71 3.33
CA ILE A 215 2.39 13.54 2.45
C ILE A 215 2.46 14.46 1.22
N TYR A 216 3.49 15.31 1.14
CA TYR A 216 3.58 16.43 0.20
C TYR A 216 4.80 16.38 -0.74
N ASP A 217 5.44 15.21 -0.89
CA ASP A 217 6.52 15.08 -1.87
C ASP A 217 5.98 15.35 -3.27
N VAL A 218 6.61 16.29 -3.96
CA VAL A 218 6.31 16.59 -5.37
C VAL A 218 6.52 15.33 -6.18
N GLN A 219 5.53 15.01 -7.00
CA GLN A 219 5.58 13.89 -7.94
C GLN A 219 6.00 14.41 -9.31
N ASP A 220 6.87 13.67 -9.97
CA ASP A 220 7.29 13.92 -11.33
C ASP A 220 6.81 12.79 -12.24
N TYR A 221 6.12 13.18 -13.30
CA TYR A 221 5.49 12.29 -14.27
C TYR A 221 6.28 12.25 -15.59
N ASP A 222 7.17 13.22 -15.83
CA ASP A 222 8.09 13.22 -16.95
C ASP A 222 9.35 12.43 -16.57
N LEU A 223 9.29 11.12 -16.81
CA LEU A 223 10.33 10.19 -16.37
C LEU A 223 11.54 10.13 -17.30
N ASP A 224 11.47 10.71 -18.49
CA ASP A 224 12.49 10.57 -19.53
C ASP A 224 13.86 11.08 -19.05
N LYS A 225 13.89 12.23 -18.37
CA LYS A 225 15.13 12.78 -17.79
C LYS A 225 15.74 11.87 -16.71
N TRP A 226 14.90 11.20 -15.92
CA TRP A 226 15.36 10.30 -14.86
C TRP A 226 15.85 8.96 -15.42
N ILE A 227 15.20 8.45 -16.47
CA ILE A 227 15.64 7.25 -17.19
C ILE A 227 16.98 7.51 -17.89
N ALA A 228 17.10 8.65 -18.59
CA ALA A 228 18.36 9.07 -19.24
C ALA A 228 19.51 9.20 -18.22
N ALA A 229 19.22 9.69 -17.02
CA ALA A 229 20.17 9.76 -15.90
C ALA A 229 20.42 8.42 -15.19
N ARG A 230 19.85 7.30 -15.67
CA ARG A 230 19.91 5.96 -15.05
C ARG A 230 19.40 5.93 -13.60
N LYS A 231 18.46 6.83 -13.28
CA LYS A 231 17.81 6.94 -11.96
C LYS A 231 16.49 6.18 -11.89
N VAL A 232 15.95 5.77 -13.03
CA VAL A 232 14.75 4.95 -13.13
C VAL A 232 15.08 3.71 -13.95
N CYS A 233 14.72 2.56 -13.38
CA CYS A 233 14.68 1.27 -14.05
C CYS A 233 13.23 0.74 -13.96
N TRP A 234 12.93 -0.33 -14.69
CA TRP A 234 11.63 -0.97 -14.66
C TRP A 234 11.75 -2.48 -14.81
N LEU A 235 10.72 -3.21 -14.42
CA LEU A 235 10.61 -4.62 -14.78
C LEU A 235 9.93 -4.75 -16.14
N ALA A 236 10.49 -5.58 -17.03
CA ALA A 236 9.88 -5.82 -18.34
C ALA A 236 8.47 -6.43 -18.16
N PRO A 237 7.42 -5.76 -18.65
CA PRO A 237 6.06 -6.09 -18.26
C PRO A 237 5.44 -7.25 -19.06
N ASP A 238 6.05 -7.61 -20.19
CA ASP A 238 5.59 -8.67 -21.09
C ASP A 238 6.50 -9.93 -21.03
N ASP A 239 7.59 -9.85 -20.26
CA ASP A 239 8.46 -11.00 -19.97
C ASP A 239 7.99 -11.69 -18.67
N PRO A 240 7.70 -13.01 -18.70
CA PRO A 240 7.23 -13.75 -17.51
C PRO A 240 8.16 -13.74 -16.30
N GLU A 241 9.46 -13.57 -16.51
CA GLU A 241 10.46 -13.50 -15.43
C GLU A 241 10.62 -12.08 -14.86
N HIS A 242 10.01 -11.10 -15.53
CA HIS A 242 10.06 -9.69 -15.18
C HIS A 242 11.50 -9.23 -14.85
N PRO A 243 12.45 -9.40 -15.80
CA PRO A 243 13.82 -8.97 -15.62
C PRO A 243 13.87 -7.45 -15.39
N LEU A 244 14.85 -7.02 -14.61
CA LEU A 244 15.13 -5.61 -14.40
C LEU A 244 15.78 -5.03 -15.66
N VAL A 245 15.22 -3.92 -16.15
CA VAL A 245 15.68 -3.16 -17.30
C VAL A 245 16.01 -1.74 -16.85
N CYS A 246 17.24 -1.33 -17.11
CA CYS A 246 17.66 0.06 -17.05
C CYS A 246 18.01 0.47 -18.48
N GLY A 247 17.00 0.88 -19.25
CA GLY A 247 17.09 1.12 -20.70
C GLY A 247 17.20 2.60 -21.07
N LEU A 248 16.90 2.92 -22.32
CA LEU A 248 16.74 4.29 -22.80
C LEU A 248 15.29 4.77 -22.58
N PRO A 249 15.03 6.08 -22.55
CA PRO A 249 13.67 6.60 -22.38
C PRO A 249 12.66 6.02 -23.37
N GLU A 250 13.05 5.83 -24.64
CA GLU A 250 12.20 5.28 -25.70
C GLU A 250 11.77 3.83 -25.46
N ASP A 251 12.50 3.09 -24.63
CA ASP A 251 12.19 1.70 -24.27
C ASP A 251 11.23 1.62 -23.07
N TYR A 252 10.88 2.74 -22.43
CA TYR A 252 10.08 2.76 -21.22
C TYR A 252 8.61 2.43 -21.50
N PRO A 253 8.09 1.29 -20.98
CA PRO A 253 6.81 0.75 -21.42
C PRO A 253 5.59 1.45 -20.81
N PHE A 254 5.79 2.37 -19.86
CA PHE A 254 4.70 3.01 -19.12
C PHE A 254 4.58 4.51 -19.40
N ARG A 255 5.21 5.01 -20.46
CA ARG A 255 5.19 6.43 -20.84
C ARG A 255 3.77 6.97 -21.07
N ASP A 256 2.95 6.20 -21.77
CA ASP A 256 1.64 6.65 -22.26
C ASP A 256 0.46 6.05 -21.48
N VAL A 257 0.67 5.67 -20.22
CA VAL A 257 -0.41 5.17 -19.36
C VAL A 257 -1.40 6.32 -19.11
N PRO A 258 -2.68 6.21 -19.50
CA PRO A 258 -3.67 7.25 -19.24
C PRO A 258 -4.05 7.27 -17.76
N GLY A 259 -4.33 8.46 -17.21
CA GLY A 259 -4.83 8.58 -15.84
C GLY A 259 -4.52 9.92 -15.19
N ARG A 260 -5.01 10.08 -13.95
CA ARG A 260 -4.74 11.26 -13.12
C ARG A 260 -3.28 11.31 -12.69
N GLN A 261 -2.59 12.39 -13.07
CA GLN A 261 -1.24 12.77 -12.62
C GLN A 261 -1.29 13.62 -11.34
N ARG A 262 -1.95 13.11 -10.31
CA ARG A 262 -2.02 13.74 -8.97
C ARG A 262 -2.58 12.78 -7.93
N PRO A 263 -2.36 13.04 -6.63
CA PRO A 263 -3.00 12.29 -5.57
C PRO A 263 -4.52 12.38 -5.66
N TYR A 264 -5.17 11.29 -5.27
CA TYR A 264 -6.62 11.20 -5.19
C TYR A 264 -7.03 10.30 -4.04
N THR A 265 -8.25 10.48 -3.57
CA THR A 265 -8.86 9.59 -2.59
C THR A 265 -10.06 8.89 -3.20
N ILE A 266 -10.33 7.69 -2.72
CA ILE A 266 -11.56 6.96 -3.02
C ILE A 266 -12.36 6.88 -1.73
N GLU A 267 -13.58 7.37 -1.76
CA GLU A 267 -14.51 7.30 -0.63
C GLU A 267 -15.92 7.02 -1.15
N LYS A 268 -16.58 5.98 -0.61
CA LYS A 268 -17.97 5.61 -0.95
C LYS A 268 -18.20 5.47 -2.46
N GLY A 269 -17.26 4.83 -3.13
CA GLY A 269 -17.28 4.58 -4.56
C GLY A 269 -17.03 5.81 -5.41
N GLN A 270 -16.65 6.95 -4.82
CA GLN A 270 -16.37 8.20 -5.52
C GLN A 270 -14.89 8.54 -5.45
N VAL A 271 -14.37 9.06 -6.56
CA VAL A 271 -12.98 9.54 -6.66
C VAL A 271 -12.98 11.03 -6.41
N TRP A 272 -12.24 11.44 -5.39
CA TRP A 272 -12.04 12.84 -5.03
C TRP A 272 -10.62 13.25 -5.36
N HIS A 273 -10.46 14.48 -5.85
CA HIS A 273 -9.13 15.03 -6.03
C HIS A 273 -8.47 15.24 -4.66
N GLY A 274 -7.28 14.68 -4.47
CA GLY A 274 -6.49 14.94 -3.29
C GLY A 274 -5.98 16.37 -3.29
N TYR A 275 -5.43 16.81 -2.16
CA TYR A 275 -4.66 18.04 -2.11
C TYR A 275 -3.54 17.98 -3.16
N PRO A 276 -3.24 19.09 -3.85
CA PRO A 276 -2.15 19.11 -4.81
C PRO A 276 -0.85 18.68 -4.11
N ALA A 277 -0.09 17.77 -4.73
CA ALA A 277 1.27 17.44 -4.32
C ALA A 277 2.25 18.54 -4.76
N ASP A 278 1.91 19.81 -4.52
CA ASP A 278 2.73 20.97 -4.91
C ASP A 278 3.61 21.48 -3.75
N GLY A 279 3.63 20.75 -2.63
CA GLY A 279 4.40 21.11 -1.44
C GLY A 279 3.82 22.27 -0.63
N ARG A 280 2.64 22.81 -1.01
CA ARG A 280 1.99 23.89 -0.27
C ARG A 280 0.94 23.31 0.67
N THR A 281 1.17 23.45 1.97
CA THR A 281 0.17 23.19 3.01
C THR A 281 -0.93 24.26 2.96
N GLY A 282 -1.81 24.16 1.96
CA GLY A 282 -3.04 24.95 1.91
C GLY A 282 -4.06 24.34 2.86
N GLY A 283 -4.08 24.82 4.11
CA GLY A 283 -5.31 24.76 4.90
C GLY A 283 -6.42 25.55 4.21
N PRO A 284 -7.70 25.23 4.47
CA PRO A 284 -8.80 26.10 4.07
C PRO A 284 -8.65 27.52 4.63
#